data_AF-A0A2B8A251-F1
#
_entry.id   AF-A0A2B8A251-F1
#
_cell.length_a   1.000
_cell.length_b   1.000
_cell.length_c   1.000
_cell.angle_alpha   90.00
_cell.angle_beta   90.00
_cell.angle_gamma   90.00
#
_symmetry.space_group_name_H-M   'P 1'
#
loop_
_entity.id
_entity.type
_entity.pdbx_description
1 polymer ?
#
loop_
_entity_poly.entity_id
_entity_poly.type
_entity_poly.pdbx_seq_one_letter_code
_entity_poly.pdbx_strand_id
1 'polypeptide(L)'
;MGNTLDPKYPAEMSPEMVEMTNRMRYDFELTKAELHRERFVHALAEWCRENKIKSRVQAYGRGYFPLEGSFEIDIPEAETWLKYGIGEEISEAQFTSYPWHLGQGNTMINKYVSSAAHLKGKKLISSEELTNTAMVFNE
;
A
#
# COMPACT_ATOMS: atom_id res chain seq x y z
N MET A 1 19.57 21.99 -15.36
CA MET A 1 19.59 22.31 -16.81
C MET A 1 18.85 21.20 -17.54
N GLY A 2 17.80 21.51 -18.31
CA GLY A 2 17.08 20.53 -19.13
C GLY A 2 15.55 20.52 -19.02
N ASN A 3 14.90 21.40 -18.24
CA ASN A 3 13.44 21.51 -18.26
C ASN A 3 13.05 22.75 -19.08
N THR A 4 12.71 22.55 -20.36
CA THR A 4 12.35 23.59 -21.32
C THR A 4 10.86 23.94 -21.33
N LEU A 5 10.05 23.29 -20.48
CA LEU A 5 8.61 23.55 -20.38
C LEU A 5 8.33 24.25 -19.06
N ASP A 6 7.98 25.54 -19.13
CA ASP A 6 7.17 26.14 -18.08
C ASP A 6 5.88 25.31 -17.98
N PRO A 7 5.51 24.72 -16.84
CA PRO A 7 4.24 24.01 -16.71
C PRO A 7 3.02 24.92 -16.93
N LYS A 8 3.20 26.25 -16.94
CA LYS A 8 2.21 27.26 -17.35
C LYS A 8 2.28 27.65 -18.84
N TYR A 9 3.14 26.99 -19.62
CA TYR A 9 3.26 27.19 -21.06
C TYR A 9 2.00 26.77 -21.87
N PRO A 10 1.17 25.79 -21.48
CA PRO A 10 -0.12 25.63 -22.15
C PRO A 10 -1.10 26.73 -21.70
N ALA A 11 -2.07 27.04 -22.55
CA ALA A 11 -3.21 27.89 -22.19
C ALA A 11 -3.83 27.42 -20.86
N GLU A 12 -4.18 28.38 -19.99
CA GLU A 12 -4.86 28.07 -18.73
C GLU A 12 -6.17 27.33 -19.04
N MET A 13 -6.32 26.15 -18.46
CA MET A 13 -7.57 25.40 -18.56
C MET A 13 -8.65 26.13 -17.78
N SER A 14 -9.87 26.15 -18.32
CA SER A 14 -10.99 26.68 -17.55
C SER A 14 -11.21 25.85 -16.28
N PRO A 15 -11.76 26.44 -15.20
CA PRO A 15 -12.07 25.69 -13.98
C PRO A 15 -12.88 24.42 -14.22
N GLU A 16 -13.83 24.46 -15.16
CA GLU A 16 -14.66 23.32 -15.55
C GLU A 16 -13.83 22.20 -16.20
N MET A 17 -12.86 22.55 -17.05
CA MET A 17 -11.97 21.57 -17.68
C MET A 17 -11.03 20.93 -16.66
N VAL A 18 -10.55 21.69 -15.68
CA VAL A 18 -9.73 21.17 -14.57
C VAL A 18 -10.55 20.19 -13.73
N GLU A 19 -11.77 20.55 -13.36
CA GLU A 19 -12.69 19.68 -12.60
C GLU A 19 -12.96 18.38 -13.37
N MET A 20 -13.32 18.48 -14.65
CA MET A 20 -13.56 17.32 -15.51
C MET A 20 -12.32 16.41 -15.59
N THR A 21 -11.14 16.99 -15.82
CA THR A 21 -9.88 16.24 -15.91
C THR A 21 -9.56 15.52 -14.60
N ASN A 22 -9.81 16.14 -13.45
CA ASN A 22 -9.59 15.51 -12.15
C ASN A 22 -10.55 14.33 -11.91
N ARG A 23 -11.82 14.44 -12.31
CA ARG A 23 -12.77 13.32 -12.25
C ARG A 23 -12.36 12.18 -13.15
N MET A 24 -11.94 12.48 -14.39
CA MET A 24 -11.44 11.44 -15.32
C MET A 24 -10.20 10.72 -14.78
N ARG A 25 -9.28 11.45 -14.12
CA ARG A 25 -8.11 10.82 -13.46
C ARG A 25 -8.54 9.90 -12.33
N TYR A 26 -9.54 10.30 -11.54
CA TYR A 26 -10.09 9.45 -10.49
C TYR A 26 -10.71 8.18 -11.08
N ASP A 27 -11.56 8.31 -12.10
CA ASP A 27 -12.21 7.17 -12.77
C ASP A 27 -11.16 6.21 -13.37
N PHE A 28 -10.07 6.75 -13.92
CA PHE A 28 -8.97 5.96 -14.44
C PHE A 28 -8.22 5.18 -13.35
N GLU A 29 -7.88 5.82 -12.23
CA GLU A 29 -7.22 5.15 -11.11
C GLU A 29 -8.13 4.12 -10.43
N LEU A 30 -9.44 4.40 -10.34
CA LEU A 30 -10.43 3.44 -9.87
C LEU A 30 -10.48 2.21 -10.80
N THR A 31 -10.61 2.43 -12.10
CA THR A 31 -10.63 1.37 -13.12
C THR A 31 -9.38 0.49 -13.02
N LYS A 32 -8.20 1.10 -12.82
CA LYS A 32 -6.94 0.34 -12.64
C LYS A 32 -6.99 -0.56 -11.41
N ALA A 33 -7.47 -0.06 -10.27
CA ALA A 33 -7.57 -0.83 -9.04
C ALA A 33 -8.60 -1.98 -9.17
N GLU A 34 -9.71 -1.73 -9.86
CA GLU A 34 -10.72 -2.75 -10.16
C GLU A 34 -10.16 -3.86 -11.04
N LEU A 35 -9.50 -3.50 -12.14
CA LEU A 35 -8.86 -4.47 -13.04
C LEU A 35 -7.77 -5.26 -12.33
N HIS A 36 -6.96 -4.63 -11.49
CA HIS A 36 -5.94 -5.34 -10.72
C HIS A 36 -6.59 -6.37 -9.77
N ARG A 37 -7.65 -5.99 -9.06
CA ARG A 37 -8.37 -6.91 -8.18
C ARG A 37 -8.98 -8.08 -8.96
N GLU A 38 -9.70 -7.78 -10.04
CA GLU A 38 -10.42 -8.77 -10.85
C GLU A 38 -9.47 -9.70 -11.62
N ARG A 39 -8.42 -9.15 -12.23
CA ARG A 39 -7.59 -9.89 -13.19
C ARG A 39 -6.30 -10.43 -12.61
N PHE A 40 -5.83 -9.87 -11.49
CA PHE A 40 -4.62 -10.36 -10.82
C PHE A 40 -4.95 -11.04 -9.50
N VAL A 41 -5.55 -10.33 -8.54
CA VAL A 41 -5.77 -10.86 -7.17
C VAL A 41 -6.70 -12.07 -7.19
N HIS A 42 -7.87 -11.93 -7.81
CA HIS A 42 -8.86 -13.01 -7.87
C HIS A 42 -8.31 -14.22 -8.63
N ALA A 43 -7.71 -13.98 -9.80
CA ALA A 43 -7.11 -15.02 -10.62
C ALA A 43 -5.99 -15.77 -9.89
N LEU A 44 -5.12 -15.07 -9.16
CA LEU A 44 -4.07 -15.68 -8.34
C LEU A 44 -4.65 -16.54 -7.21
N ALA A 45 -5.60 -16.00 -6.45
CA ALA A 45 -6.22 -16.71 -5.33
C ALA A 45 -6.97 -17.96 -5.80
N GLU A 46 -7.71 -17.86 -6.91
CA GLU A 46 -8.39 -18.98 -7.53
C GLU A 46 -7.40 -20.05 -8.02
N TRP A 47 -6.36 -19.65 -8.75
CA TRP A 47 -5.33 -20.57 -9.21
C TRP A 47 -4.65 -21.29 -8.04
N CYS A 48 -4.32 -20.58 -6.95
CA CYS A 48 -3.78 -21.20 -5.74
C CYS A 48 -4.74 -22.27 -5.17
N ARG A 49 -6.03 -21.95 -5.08
CA ARG A 49 -7.07 -22.86 -4.58
C ARG A 49 -7.21 -24.11 -5.46
N GLU A 50 -7.23 -23.95 -6.78
CA GLU A 50 -7.28 -25.06 -7.74
C GLU A 50 -6.08 -26.01 -7.59
N ASN A 51 -4.90 -25.44 -7.34
CA ASN A 51 -3.65 -26.17 -7.16
C ASN A 51 -3.42 -26.63 -5.71
N LYS A 52 -4.39 -26.43 -4.82
CA LYS A 52 -4.32 -26.82 -3.39
C LYS A 52 -3.12 -26.21 -2.64
N ILE A 53 -2.69 -25.02 -3.04
CA ILE A 53 -1.66 -24.24 -2.36
C ILE A 53 -2.26 -22.99 -1.71
N LYS A 54 -1.57 -22.46 -0.70
CA LYS A 54 -2.01 -21.26 0.01
C LYS A 54 -1.40 -20.01 -0.59
N SER A 55 -2.22 -18.98 -0.80
CA SER A 55 -1.76 -17.67 -1.25
C SER A 55 -1.24 -16.83 -0.08
N ARG A 56 -0.01 -16.29 -0.20
CA ARG A 56 0.59 -15.33 0.72
C ARG A 56 1.05 -14.11 -0.07
N VAL A 57 0.49 -12.95 0.22
CA VAL A 57 0.68 -11.75 -0.60
C VAL A 57 0.71 -10.52 0.29
N GLN A 58 1.73 -9.68 0.08
CA GLN A 58 1.80 -8.33 0.65
C GLN A 58 0.96 -7.35 -0.16
N ALA A 59 0.22 -6.49 0.53
CA ALA A 59 -0.63 -5.48 -0.09
C ALA A 59 0.15 -4.20 -0.43
N TYR A 60 1.20 -4.33 -1.25
CA TYR A 60 2.06 -3.20 -1.64
C TYR A 60 1.57 -2.44 -2.88
N GLY A 61 1.88 -1.15 -2.90
CA GLY A 61 1.92 -0.34 -4.12
C GLY A 61 0.78 0.67 -4.27
N ARG A 62 0.79 1.36 -5.42
CA ARG A 62 -0.23 2.32 -5.85
C ARG A 62 -1.15 1.67 -6.88
N GLY A 63 -2.44 2.02 -6.89
CA GLY A 63 -3.42 1.45 -7.83
C GLY A 63 -3.96 0.08 -7.41
N TYR A 64 -4.03 -0.17 -6.09
CA TYR A 64 -4.53 -1.38 -5.45
C TYR A 64 -5.52 -0.97 -4.36
N PHE A 65 -6.56 -1.78 -4.09
CA PHE A 65 -7.44 -1.58 -2.93
C PHE A 65 -6.81 -2.23 -1.69
N PRO A 66 -6.18 -1.46 -0.76
CA PRO A 66 -5.35 -2.04 0.30
C PRO A 66 -6.11 -2.99 1.24
N LEU A 67 -7.41 -2.72 1.45
CA LEU A 67 -8.28 -3.52 2.28
C LEU A 67 -8.86 -4.71 1.49
N GLU A 68 -9.66 -4.43 0.46
CA GLU A 68 -10.44 -5.43 -0.29
C GLU A 68 -9.54 -6.40 -1.05
N GLY A 69 -8.38 -5.96 -1.52
CA GLY A 69 -7.44 -6.84 -2.22
C GLY A 69 -6.85 -7.92 -1.32
N SER A 70 -6.92 -7.76 0.00
CA SER A 70 -6.46 -8.78 0.97
C SER A 70 -7.55 -9.80 1.32
N PHE A 71 -8.79 -9.61 0.87
CA PHE A 71 -9.92 -10.45 1.30
C PHE A 71 -9.82 -11.89 0.80
N GLU A 72 -9.29 -12.09 -0.41
CA GLU A 72 -9.25 -13.39 -1.08
C GLU A 72 -7.96 -14.16 -0.80
N ILE A 73 -6.90 -13.46 -0.38
CA ILE A 73 -5.60 -14.04 -0.05
C ILE A 73 -5.69 -14.86 1.24
N ASP A 74 -5.25 -16.12 1.23
CA ASP A 74 -5.33 -17.01 2.39
C ASP A 74 -4.56 -16.46 3.60
N ILE A 75 -3.36 -15.95 3.35
CA ILE A 75 -2.42 -15.43 4.34
C ILE A 75 -2.01 -14.02 3.88
N PRO A 76 -2.83 -12.99 4.15
CA PRO A 76 -2.47 -11.64 3.78
C PRO A 76 -1.28 -11.18 4.63
N GLU A 77 -0.38 -10.41 4.02
CA GLU A 77 0.91 -10.09 4.61
C GLU A 77 1.13 -8.58 4.83
N ALA A 78 1.56 -8.26 6.04
CA ALA A 78 1.98 -6.95 6.50
C ALA A 78 3.52 -6.76 6.38
N GLU A 79 4.03 -5.64 6.90
CA GLU A 79 5.47 -5.35 6.93
C GLU A 79 5.87 -4.46 8.12
N THR A 80 7.06 -4.68 8.66
CA THR A 80 7.70 -3.79 9.62
C THR A 80 9.18 -3.60 9.27
N TRP A 81 9.73 -2.49 9.77
CA TRP A 81 11.11 -2.09 9.50
C TRP A 81 11.84 -1.80 10.79
N LEU A 82 13.13 -2.09 10.83
CA LEU A 82 14.00 -1.55 11.86
C LEU A 82 14.46 -0.16 11.43
N LYS A 83 14.12 0.83 12.26
CA LYS A 83 14.45 2.23 12.06
C LYS A 83 15.18 2.82 13.26
N TYR A 84 15.56 4.09 13.17
CA TYR A 84 16.24 4.80 14.25
C TYR A 84 15.37 4.79 15.53
N GLY A 85 16.00 4.70 16.70
CA GLY A 85 15.28 4.64 17.98
C GLY A 85 14.60 3.31 18.29
N ILE A 86 15.00 2.20 17.65
CA ILE A 86 14.56 0.85 18.05
C ILE A 86 14.94 0.57 19.51
N GLY A 87 13.96 0.18 20.32
CA GLY A 87 14.15 -0.06 21.76
C GLY A 87 14.11 1.19 22.64
N GLU A 88 13.90 2.38 22.06
CA GLU A 88 13.71 3.63 22.79
C GLU A 88 12.21 3.92 22.99
N GLU A 89 11.90 4.71 24.02
CA GLU A 89 10.53 5.21 24.23
C GLU A 89 10.23 6.29 23.19
N ILE A 90 9.30 6.01 22.28
CA ILE A 90 8.87 6.96 21.25
C ILE A 90 7.61 7.66 21.75
N SER A 91 7.66 8.98 21.89
CA SER A 91 6.48 9.75 22.29
C SER A 91 5.38 9.68 21.21
N GLU A 92 4.12 9.79 21.62
CA GLU A 92 2.97 9.80 20.69
C GLU A 92 3.09 10.90 19.62
N ALA A 93 3.64 12.06 19.99
CA ALA A 93 3.89 13.16 19.07
C ALA A 93 4.92 12.80 17.98
N GLN A 94 6.01 12.12 18.35
CA GLN A 94 7.02 11.65 17.40
C GLN A 94 6.48 10.52 16.52
N PHE A 95 5.77 9.57 17.13
CA PHE A 95 5.14 8.46 16.40
C PHE A 95 4.14 8.98 15.36
N THR A 96 3.30 9.95 15.71
CA THR A 96 2.30 10.50 14.78
C THR A 96 2.92 11.34 13.66
N SER A 97 4.05 11.98 13.92
CA SER A 97 4.74 12.80 12.90
C SER A 97 5.37 11.94 11.80
N TYR A 98 6.00 10.83 12.16
CA TYR A 98 6.71 9.96 11.22
C TYR A 98 6.65 8.46 11.63
N PRO A 99 5.47 7.82 11.59
CA PRO A 99 5.26 6.51 12.19
C PRO A 99 6.10 5.37 11.59
N TRP A 100 6.56 5.53 10.35
CA TRP A 100 7.39 4.55 9.63
C TRP A 100 8.90 4.85 9.68
N HIS A 101 9.34 5.92 10.35
CA HIS A 101 10.77 6.31 10.43
C HIS A 101 11.41 6.03 11.80
N LEU A 102 10.64 5.59 12.80
CA LEU A 102 11.13 5.37 14.16
C LEU A 102 10.77 3.99 14.68
N GLY A 103 11.64 3.42 15.52
CA GLY A 103 11.41 2.16 16.22
C GLY A 103 11.20 0.97 15.28
N GLN A 104 10.07 0.27 15.46
CA GLN A 104 9.65 -0.86 14.62
C GLN A 104 9.08 -0.46 13.25
N GLY A 105 9.06 0.84 12.92
CA GLY A 105 8.79 1.30 11.56
C GLY A 105 7.47 0.77 10.99
N ASN A 106 6.40 0.81 11.79
CA ASN A 106 5.09 0.32 11.38
C ASN A 106 4.57 1.14 10.19
N THR A 107 4.15 0.46 9.12
CA THR A 107 3.56 1.11 7.96
C THR A 107 2.04 1.04 8.00
N MET A 108 1.39 1.88 7.20
CA MET A 108 -0.07 1.92 7.12
C MET A 108 -0.67 0.58 6.67
N ILE A 109 0.08 -0.25 5.95
CA ILE A 109 -0.46 -1.51 5.43
C ILE A 109 -0.79 -2.50 6.54
N ASN A 110 -0.09 -2.43 7.68
CA ASN A 110 -0.31 -3.28 8.84
C ASN A 110 -1.75 -3.16 9.33
N LYS A 111 -2.30 -1.94 9.28
CA LYS A 111 -3.70 -1.71 9.66
C LYS A 111 -4.66 -2.31 8.64
N TYR A 112 -4.45 -2.06 7.35
CA TYR A 112 -5.35 -2.55 6.30
C TYR A 112 -5.36 -4.07 6.20
N VAL A 113 -4.20 -4.72 6.21
CA VAL A 113 -4.07 -6.17 6.16
C VAL A 113 -4.68 -6.83 7.40
N SER A 114 -4.40 -6.30 8.60
CA SER A 114 -5.00 -6.80 9.83
C SER A 114 -6.54 -6.63 9.83
N SER A 115 -7.03 -5.46 9.42
CA SER A 115 -8.46 -5.20 9.29
C SER A 115 -9.12 -6.14 8.28
N ALA A 116 -8.50 -6.36 7.13
CA ALA A 116 -9.02 -7.27 6.11
C ALA A 116 -9.13 -8.71 6.61
N ALA A 117 -8.09 -9.19 7.31
CA ALA A 117 -8.10 -10.50 7.91
C ALA A 117 -9.23 -10.66 8.94
N HIS A 118 -9.41 -9.68 9.83
CA HIS A 118 -10.49 -9.70 10.82
C HIS A 118 -11.88 -9.66 10.16
N LEU A 119 -12.09 -8.80 9.16
CA LEU A 119 -13.36 -8.71 8.43
C LEU A 119 -13.71 -10.01 7.69
N LYS A 120 -12.71 -10.80 7.28
CA LYS A 120 -12.90 -12.09 6.62
C LYS A 120 -12.76 -13.30 7.54
N GLY A 121 -12.63 -13.09 8.85
CA GLY A 121 -12.48 -14.16 9.84
C GLY A 121 -11.23 -15.03 9.65
N LYS A 122 -10.17 -14.48 9.04
CA LYS A 122 -8.90 -15.19 8.84
C LYS A 122 -8.17 -15.31 10.17
N LYS A 123 -7.62 -16.49 10.44
CA LYS A 123 -6.86 -16.78 11.68
C LYS A 123 -5.37 -16.52 11.55
N LEU A 124 -4.83 -16.57 10.33
CA LEU A 124 -3.42 -16.39 10.06
C LEU A 124 -3.23 -15.11 9.25
N ILE A 125 -2.35 -14.26 9.76
CA ILE A 125 -1.91 -13.00 9.16
C ILE A 125 -0.38 -13.06 9.26
N SER A 126 0.31 -12.90 8.15
CA SER A 126 1.78 -12.86 8.16
C SER A 126 2.29 -11.42 8.14
N SER A 127 3.56 -11.25 8.46
CA SER A 127 4.24 -9.96 8.42
C SER A 127 5.69 -10.21 8.04
N GLU A 128 6.19 -9.46 7.05
CA GLU A 128 7.63 -9.33 6.84
C GLU A 128 8.18 -8.46 7.96
N GLU A 129 8.86 -9.09 8.93
CA GLU A 129 9.34 -8.41 10.12
C GLU A 129 10.84 -8.15 10.08
N LEU A 130 11.27 -7.07 10.75
CA LEU A 130 12.68 -6.72 10.97
C LEU A 130 13.45 -6.36 9.69
N THR A 131 12.76 -5.79 8.70
CA THR A 131 13.37 -5.30 7.46
C THR A 131 14.36 -4.19 7.80
N ASN A 132 15.63 -4.31 7.37
CA ASN A 132 16.76 -3.39 7.63
C ASN A 132 17.58 -3.66 8.92
N THR A 133 18.39 -4.74 8.95
CA THR A 133 19.19 -5.12 10.13
C THR A 133 20.46 -4.29 10.36
N ALA A 134 20.91 -3.57 9.35
CA ALA A 134 21.89 -2.49 9.45
C ALA A 134 21.28 -1.34 8.67
N MET A 135 21.32 -0.10 9.19
CA MET A 135 20.75 1.09 8.54
C MET A 135 21.51 1.42 7.25
N VAL A 136 21.38 0.56 6.24
CA VAL A 136 22.14 0.61 4.97
C VAL A 136 21.53 1.60 3.99
N PHE A 137 20.25 1.92 4.21
CA PHE A 137 19.56 3.03 3.56
C PHE A 137 19.68 4.27 4.47
N ASN A 138 20.79 4.98 4.34
CA ASN A 138 20.95 6.31 4.95
C ASN A 138 20.31 7.34 4.01
N GLU A 139 19.31 8.08 4.50
CA GLU A 139 18.69 9.22 3.81
C GLU A 139 19.52 10.50 3.95
#